data_AF-A0A4Q4TS00-F1
#
_entry.id   AF-A0A4Q4TS00-F1
#
_cell.length_a   1.000
_cell.length_b   1.000
_cell.length_c   1.000
_cell.angle_alpha   90.00
_cell.angle_beta   90.00
_cell.angle_gamma   90.00
#
_symmetry.space_group_name_H-M   'P 1'
#
loop_
_entity.id
_entity.type
_entity.pdbx_description
1 polymer ?
#
loop_
_entity_poly.entity_id
_entity_poly.type
_entity_poly.pdbx_seq_one_letter_code
_entity_poly.pdbx_strand_id
1 'polypeptide(L)'
;MKTQSLIALLSGHLAACGTVLWDGRFNDLESATDLDEWSWSNQVGPYQWYIHGDGPTTDYVNLSPDFKNPADEASTQGVKITLDSTAYWNGQNMRRTELIPQTSAPINQGKVWYHFSIMRSDVNPPAETREHQIAFFESHFTELKSGFLGGSGTDDPLLRWMVGGTTEWSTEFLPEVWHNVAYEIDFNASTVGFWHSTGGDDLKQIVAPISASTFSNGADWHLGVLELPRDGYPDEVEDLYFSGVYVESGCITTSVTGPASCLADSSLANPTEDLDVSSPFGYRYTYRALTTRLDRRLLADMGDVFHGEVAPLRNVASVLPSMPWQIVARAQREALERNGRNALGIGGGREPLFHMNIPGPVGARMCDEAILAAGRNVIRRSEALARERELHHPYLCSREALSSYGAENKARLIEVAKKYDPTHVFRTLRRAISTFAEDLLHGSG
;
A
#
# COMPACT_ATOMS: atom_id res chain seq x y z
N MET A 1 -25.16 -14.99 -32.95
CA MET A 1 -23.89 -15.77 -32.98
C MET A 1 -22.82 -14.94 -32.29
N LYS A 2 -22.08 -15.58 -31.37
CA LYS A 2 -20.90 -15.11 -30.61
C LYS A 2 -21.15 -14.09 -29.49
N THR A 3 -21.68 -14.56 -28.36
CA THR A 3 -21.38 -13.98 -27.04
C THR A 3 -20.11 -14.65 -26.53
N GLN A 4 -18.97 -13.96 -26.60
CA GLN A 4 -17.76 -14.34 -25.87
C GLN A 4 -17.99 -14.02 -24.40
N SER A 5 -18.24 -15.03 -23.58
CA SER A 5 -18.19 -14.89 -22.12
C SER A 5 -16.73 -14.74 -21.71
N LEU A 6 -16.30 -13.50 -21.49
CA LEU A 6 -15.02 -13.18 -20.86
C LEU A 6 -15.07 -13.70 -19.41
N ILE A 7 -14.17 -14.63 -19.08
CA ILE A 7 -13.94 -15.07 -17.71
C ILE A 7 -13.13 -13.96 -17.04
N ALA A 8 -13.78 -13.14 -16.21
CA ALA A 8 -13.08 -12.22 -15.32
C ALA A 8 -12.54 -13.01 -14.11
N LEU A 9 -11.22 -13.24 -14.08
CA LEU A 9 -10.49 -13.55 -12.86
C LEU A 9 -10.57 -12.32 -11.94
N LEU A 10 -11.31 -12.40 -10.84
CA LEU A 10 -11.04 -11.55 -9.68
C LEU A 10 -10.06 -12.31 -8.80
N SER A 11 -8.78 -11.99 -8.98
CA SER A 11 -7.73 -12.36 -8.05
C SER A 11 -7.68 -11.29 -6.97
N GLY A 12 -8.40 -11.50 -5.86
CA GLY A 12 -8.20 -10.73 -4.64
C GLY A 12 -6.84 -11.06 -4.07
N HIS A 13 -5.80 -10.40 -4.56
CA HIS A 13 -4.52 -10.37 -3.88
C HIS A 13 -4.72 -9.53 -2.63
N LEU A 14 -4.45 -10.10 -1.45
CA LEU A 14 -3.83 -9.29 -0.41
C LEU A 14 -2.41 -9.00 -0.92
N ALA A 15 -2.32 -8.09 -1.90
CA ALA A 15 -1.14 -7.27 -2.01
C ALA A 15 -0.98 -6.65 -0.63
N ALA A 16 0.24 -6.61 -0.10
CA ALA A 16 0.48 -5.84 1.11
C ALA A 16 0.22 -4.37 0.76
N CYS A 17 -1.05 -3.93 0.80
CA CYS A 17 -1.38 -2.52 0.63
C CYS A 17 -0.67 -1.76 1.75
N GLY A 18 -0.20 -0.56 1.43
CA GLY A 18 0.28 0.37 2.44
C GLY A 18 -0.75 0.46 3.58
N THR A 19 -0.28 0.37 4.82
CA THR A 19 -1.11 0.62 6.00
C THR A 19 -0.88 2.04 6.44
N VAL A 20 -1.92 2.88 6.35
CA VAL A 20 -1.91 4.23 6.91
C VAL A 20 -1.73 4.12 8.43
N LEU A 21 -0.61 4.62 8.93
CA LEU A 21 -0.25 4.69 10.35
C LEU A 21 -0.86 5.91 11.02
N TRP A 22 -0.89 7.03 10.31
CA TRP A 22 -1.47 8.29 10.75
C TRP A 22 -2.07 9.00 9.54
N ASP A 23 -3.24 9.59 9.73
CA ASP A 23 -4.03 10.24 8.68
C ASP A 23 -4.17 11.73 9.00
N GLY A 24 -3.56 12.56 8.16
CA GLY A 24 -3.56 14.01 8.27
C GLY A 24 -4.40 14.68 7.17
N ARG A 25 -5.31 13.96 6.51
CA ARG A 25 -6.03 14.47 5.34
C ARG A 25 -7.13 15.51 5.66
N PHE A 26 -7.27 15.92 6.93
CA PHE A 26 -8.29 16.85 7.41
C PHE A 26 -9.74 16.40 7.20
N ASN A 27 -9.95 15.10 6.94
CA ASN A 27 -11.28 14.54 6.66
C ASN A 27 -12.20 14.50 7.88
N ASP A 28 -11.60 14.52 9.07
CA ASP A 28 -12.24 14.47 10.38
C ASP A 28 -12.46 15.85 11.00
N LEU A 29 -12.00 16.92 10.35
CA LEU A 29 -12.23 18.29 10.78
C LEU A 29 -13.35 18.92 9.92
N GLU A 30 -14.32 19.56 10.58
CA GLU A 30 -15.32 20.39 9.90
C GLU A 30 -14.72 21.75 9.48
N SER A 31 -13.77 22.27 10.27
CA SER A 31 -13.13 23.55 10.01
C SER A 31 -11.74 23.66 10.65
N ALA A 32 -10.97 24.69 10.27
CA ALA A 32 -9.66 24.94 10.86
C ALA A 32 -9.71 25.22 12.38
N THR A 33 -10.83 25.75 12.91
CA THR A 33 -10.95 26.02 14.35
C THR A 33 -11.05 24.75 15.19
N ASP A 34 -11.28 23.58 14.58
CA ASP A 34 -11.25 22.30 15.30
C ASP A 34 -9.83 21.97 15.80
N LEU A 35 -8.79 22.59 15.22
CA LEU A 35 -7.42 22.53 15.73
C LEU A 35 -7.29 23.15 17.13
N ASP A 36 -8.19 24.06 17.53
CA ASP A 36 -8.19 24.69 18.84
C ASP A 36 -8.63 23.73 19.97
N GLU A 37 -9.18 22.56 19.62
CA GLU A 37 -9.52 21.52 20.60
C GLU A 37 -8.28 20.83 21.19
N TRP A 38 -7.17 20.83 20.44
CA TRP A 38 -5.89 20.30 20.90
C TRP A 38 -5.25 21.24 21.92
N SER A 39 -4.70 20.67 22.99
CA SER A 39 -3.79 21.38 23.89
C SER A 39 -2.81 20.41 24.53
N TRP A 40 -1.73 20.92 25.14
CA TRP A 40 -0.81 20.12 25.96
C TRP A 40 -1.52 19.30 27.06
N SER A 41 -2.66 19.78 27.57
CA SER A 41 -3.48 19.07 28.56
C SER A 41 -4.56 18.16 27.96
N ASN A 42 -4.84 18.30 26.65
CA ASN A 42 -5.89 17.58 25.92
C ASN A 42 -5.43 17.31 24.48
N GLN A 43 -4.53 16.35 24.33
CA GLN A 43 -3.90 16.03 23.06
C GLN A 43 -4.80 15.17 22.14
N VAL A 44 -5.91 15.77 21.69
CA VAL A 44 -6.93 15.14 20.82
C VAL A 44 -6.76 15.53 19.35
N GLY A 45 -7.49 14.87 18.45
CA GLY A 45 -7.42 15.14 17.02
C GLY A 45 -6.13 14.64 16.35
N PRO A 46 -6.00 14.87 15.04
CA PRO A 46 -4.89 14.34 14.23
C PRO A 46 -3.63 15.22 14.29
N TYR A 47 -3.73 16.47 14.74
CA TYR A 47 -2.64 17.44 14.74
C TYR A 47 -2.40 18.10 16.10
N GLN A 48 -1.14 18.33 16.41
CA GLN A 48 -0.71 19.28 17.42
C GLN A 48 -0.66 20.67 16.79
N TRP A 49 -1.25 21.64 17.47
CA TRP A 49 -1.36 23.01 17.00
C TRP A 49 -0.87 23.97 18.09
N TYR A 50 0.39 24.39 17.97
CA TYR A 50 1.01 25.33 18.92
C TYR A 50 2.13 26.19 18.33
N ILE A 51 2.58 25.92 17.10
CA ILE A 51 3.63 26.68 16.42
C ILE A 51 2.97 27.66 15.44
N HIS A 52 2.50 28.77 16.00
CA HIS A 52 1.79 29.82 15.29
C HIS A 52 1.95 31.17 16.00
N GLY A 53 1.44 32.23 15.37
CA GLY A 53 1.39 33.57 15.95
C GLY A 53 0.26 33.77 16.97
N ASP A 54 0.11 35.00 17.48
CA ASP A 54 -0.87 35.32 18.54
C ASP A 54 -2.32 35.51 18.02
N GLY A 55 -2.53 35.49 16.71
CA GLY A 55 -3.84 35.62 16.07
C GLY A 55 -4.72 34.37 16.19
N PRO A 56 -6.01 34.47 15.83
CA PRO A 56 -6.88 33.30 15.72
C PRO A 56 -6.38 32.31 14.67
N THR A 57 -6.68 31.02 14.85
CA THR A 57 -6.25 29.93 13.95
C THR A 57 -6.57 30.19 12.48
N THR A 58 -7.71 30.84 12.19
CA THR A 58 -8.13 31.18 10.82
C THR A 58 -7.27 32.22 10.12
N ASP A 59 -6.41 32.95 10.83
CA ASP A 59 -5.41 33.82 10.19
C ASP A 59 -4.31 32.99 9.53
N TYR A 60 -4.04 31.80 10.08
CA TYR A 60 -2.92 30.94 9.71
C TYR A 60 -3.32 29.67 8.95
N VAL A 61 -4.48 29.10 9.25
CA VAL A 61 -4.93 27.82 8.72
C VAL A 61 -6.37 27.93 8.25
N ASN A 62 -6.63 27.55 7.00
CA ASN A 62 -7.98 27.52 6.45
C ASN A 62 -8.19 26.24 5.66
N LEU A 63 -9.37 25.61 5.80
CA LEU A 63 -9.71 24.39 5.07
C LEU A 63 -10.75 24.67 3.99
N SER A 64 -10.58 24.05 2.82
CA SER A 64 -11.56 24.12 1.73
C SER A 64 -11.37 22.97 0.73
N PRO A 65 -12.44 22.45 0.10
CA PRO A 65 -12.34 21.58 -1.07
C PRO A 65 -11.54 22.18 -2.23
N ASP A 66 -11.45 23.50 -2.32
CA ASP A 66 -10.68 24.21 -3.37
C ASP A 66 -9.17 24.24 -3.07
N PHE A 67 -8.75 23.85 -1.86
CA PHE A 67 -7.35 23.92 -1.41
C PHE A 67 -6.61 22.59 -1.53
N LYS A 68 -7.19 21.58 -2.19
CA LYS A 68 -6.54 20.27 -2.41
C LYS A 68 -6.16 20.03 -3.86
N ASN A 69 -5.27 19.06 -4.06
CA ASN A 69 -5.07 18.47 -5.38
C ASN A 69 -6.41 17.91 -5.88
N PRO A 70 -6.93 18.37 -7.04
CA PRO A 70 -8.20 17.86 -7.56
C PRO A 70 -8.20 16.36 -7.88
N ALA A 71 -7.01 15.77 -8.11
CA ALA A 71 -6.84 14.33 -8.32
C ALA A 71 -6.83 13.51 -7.02
N ASP A 72 -6.68 14.15 -5.87
CA ASP A 72 -6.78 13.50 -4.56
C ASP A 72 -8.27 13.32 -4.20
N GLU A 73 -8.79 12.13 -4.52
CA GLU A 73 -10.18 11.74 -4.20
C GLU A 73 -10.36 11.36 -2.73
N ALA A 74 -9.27 11.13 -2.00
CA ALA A 74 -9.27 10.66 -0.63
C ALA A 74 -9.42 11.79 0.40
N SER A 75 -8.95 12.99 0.08
CA SER A 75 -9.17 14.20 0.88
C SER A 75 -10.48 14.88 0.50
N THR A 76 -11.30 15.24 1.49
CA THR A 76 -12.51 16.05 1.31
C THR A 76 -12.19 17.53 1.13
N GLN A 77 -11.09 17.98 1.73
CA GLN A 77 -10.59 19.34 1.71
C GLN A 77 -9.06 19.35 1.74
N GLY A 78 -8.47 20.44 1.28
CA GLY A 78 -7.07 20.74 1.53
C GLY A 78 -6.94 21.84 2.57
N VAL A 79 -5.70 22.17 2.91
CA VAL A 79 -5.36 23.20 3.86
C VAL A 79 -4.57 24.29 3.16
N LYS A 80 -4.95 25.54 3.41
CA LYS A 80 -4.14 26.72 3.12
C LYS A 80 -3.43 27.13 4.41
N ILE A 81 -2.11 27.13 4.36
CA ILE A 81 -1.21 27.59 5.42
C ILE A 81 -0.73 28.98 5.04
N THR A 82 -1.03 29.95 5.89
CA THR A 82 -0.71 31.36 5.71
C THR A 82 0.43 31.76 6.64
N LEU A 83 1.44 32.43 6.10
CA LEU A 83 2.29 33.31 6.89
C LEU A 83 1.80 34.75 6.69
N ASP A 84 1.56 35.47 7.77
CA ASP A 84 1.28 36.91 7.74
C ASP A 84 2.33 37.67 8.59
N SER A 85 2.09 38.94 8.87
CA SER A 85 2.97 39.75 9.74
C SER A 85 2.93 39.36 11.23
N THR A 86 2.02 38.47 11.62
CA THR A 86 1.81 38.05 13.01
C THR A 86 2.25 36.61 13.29
N ALA A 87 2.57 35.83 12.25
CA ALA A 87 2.99 34.42 12.30
C ALA A 87 4.38 34.21 12.94
N TYR A 88 4.65 34.80 14.10
CA TYR A 88 5.89 34.66 14.86
C TYR A 88 5.62 33.90 16.15
N TRP A 89 6.24 32.74 16.27
CA TRP A 89 6.07 31.88 17.45
C TRP A 89 7.16 32.14 18.48
N ASN A 90 6.78 32.24 19.76
CA ASN A 90 7.70 32.22 20.91
C ASN A 90 8.83 33.27 20.85
N GLY A 91 8.53 34.47 20.33
CA GLY A 91 9.49 35.57 20.21
C GLY A 91 10.65 35.31 19.25
N GLN A 92 10.54 34.32 18.38
CA GLN A 92 11.51 34.06 17.32
C GLN A 92 11.45 35.15 16.24
N ASN A 93 12.49 35.22 15.40
CA ASN A 93 12.55 36.12 14.25
C ASN A 93 12.26 35.43 12.91
N MET A 94 11.83 34.16 12.95
CA MET A 94 11.34 33.41 11.79
C MET A 94 9.82 33.39 11.80
N ARG A 95 9.20 33.51 10.62
CA ARG A 95 7.76 33.32 10.48
C ARG A 95 7.46 31.83 10.41
N ARG A 96 6.44 31.36 11.14
CA ARG A 96 6.13 29.93 11.30
C ARG A 96 4.64 29.71 11.39
N THR A 97 4.17 28.71 10.64
CA THR A 97 2.83 28.13 10.81
C THR A 97 2.97 26.64 10.49
N GLU A 98 2.94 25.83 11.55
CA GLU A 98 3.30 24.42 11.47
C GLU A 98 2.34 23.56 12.30
N LEU A 99 1.93 22.45 11.70
CA LEU A 99 1.16 21.38 12.32
C LEU A 99 2.06 20.17 12.50
N ILE A 100 1.97 19.49 13.64
CA ILE A 100 2.74 18.27 13.92
C ILE A 100 1.77 17.09 14.06
N PRO A 101 2.06 15.87 13.58
CA PRO A 101 1.23 14.71 13.84
C PRO A 101 0.96 14.49 15.34
N GLN A 102 -0.32 14.38 15.71
CA GLN A 102 -0.75 13.90 17.02
C GLN A 102 -1.05 12.39 16.91
N THR A 103 -0.10 11.55 17.29
CA THR A 103 -0.24 10.10 17.18
C THR A 103 0.58 9.33 18.21
N SER A 104 0.18 8.08 18.45
CA SER A 104 0.99 7.08 19.16
C SER A 104 1.49 5.96 18.23
N ALA A 105 1.16 6.03 16.93
CA ALA A 105 1.63 5.09 15.94
C ALA A 105 3.14 5.23 15.73
N PRO A 106 3.84 4.15 15.36
CA PRO A 106 5.29 4.15 15.20
C PRO A 106 5.72 4.78 13.87
N ILE A 107 5.34 6.04 13.63
CA ILE A 107 5.67 6.77 12.40
C ILE A 107 7.18 7.04 12.25
N ASN A 108 7.94 6.87 13.33
CA ASN A 108 9.40 7.03 13.38
C ASN A 108 10.18 5.71 13.45
N GLN A 109 9.58 4.57 13.06
CA GLN A 109 10.24 3.26 13.17
C GLN A 109 10.16 2.45 11.87
N GLY A 110 11.22 1.70 11.57
CA GLY A 110 11.28 0.88 10.38
C GLY A 110 11.21 1.71 9.10
N LYS A 111 10.61 1.13 8.07
CA LYS A 111 10.43 1.79 6.77
C LYS A 111 9.01 2.34 6.65
N VAL A 112 8.91 3.64 6.39
CA VAL A 112 7.65 4.39 6.28
C VAL A 112 7.71 5.40 5.15
N TRP A 113 6.54 5.85 4.71
CA TRP A 113 6.38 6.88 3.71
C TRP A 113 5.57 8.04 4.26
N TYR A 114 6.16 9.23 4.24
CA TYR A 114 5.50 10.47 4.62
C TYR A 114 4.99 11.16 3.36
N HIS A 115 3.68 11.11 3.15
CA HIS A 115 3.00 11.67 1.99
C HIS A 115 2.47 13.06 2.26
N PHE A 116 2.59 13.93 1.26
CA PHE A 116 1.90 15.21 1.19
C PHE A 116 1.94 15.72 -0.26
N SER A 117 0.93 16.48 -0.64
CA SER A 117 0.95 17.27 -1.88
C SER A 117 1.06 18.75 -1.51
N ILE A 118 1.79 19.53 -2.31
CA ILE A 118 2.01 20.97 -2.09
C ILE A 118 1.81 21.78 -3.37
N MET A 119 1.24 22.96 -3.25
CA MET A 119 1.05 23.92 -4.34
C MET A 119 1.21 25.36 -3.82
N ARG A 120 1.63 26.28 -4.69
CA ARG A 120 1.55 27.73 -4.45
C ARG A 120 0.68 28.40 -5.51
N SER A 121 0.05 29.51 -5.15
CA SER A 121 -0.66 30.37 -6.12
C SER A 121 0.24 31.54 -6.57
N ASP A 122 -0.26 32.34 -7.51
CA ASP A 122 0.25 33.69 -7.80
C ASP A 122 -0.38 34.76 -6.89
N VAL A 123 -1.41 34.40 -6.11
CA VAL A 123 -1.92 35.23 -5.03
C VAL A 123 -1.17 34.86 -3.76
N ASN A 124 -0.56 35.85 -3.09
CA ASN A 124 0.27 35.65 -1.90
C ASN A 124 1.35 34.56 -2.10
N PRO A 125 2.16 34.61 -3.18
CA PRO A 125 3.17 33.59 -3.42
C PRO A 125 4.27 33.63 -2.35
N PRO A 126 4.88 32.49 -1.98
CA PRO A 126 6.03 32.47 -1.11
C PRO A 126 7.18 33.31 -1.69
N ALA A 127 7.88 34.06 -0.83
CA ALA A 127 8.90 34.98 -1.28
C ALA A 127 10.13 34.27 -1.86
N GLU A 128 10.39 34.39 -3.17
CA GLU A 128 11.61 33.84 -3.79
C GLU A 128 12.91 34.47 -3.23
N THR A 129 12.79 35.57 -2.50
CA THR A 129 13.89 36.32 -1.90
C THR A 129 14.27 35.86 -0.50
N ARG A 130 13.56 34.91 0.11
CA ARG A 130 13.82 34.42 1.47
C ARG A 130 13.88 32.90 1.48
N GLU A 131 14.56 32.33 2.46
CA GLU A 131 14.60 30.86 2.61
C GLU A 131 13.36 30.38 3.34
N HIS A 132 12.66 29.43 2.73
CA HIS A 132 11.61 28.65 3.38
C HIS A 132 12.08 27.24 3.64
N GLN A 133 11.70 26.71 4.80
CA GLN A 133 11.86 25.32 5.21
C GLN A 133 10.45 24.73 5.34
N ILE A 134 10.17 23.68 4.58
CA ILE A 134 8.82 23.20 4.31
C ILE A 134 8.74 21.68 4.55
N ALA A 135 7.69 21.22 5.21
CA ALA A 135 7.46 19.79 5.49
C ALA A 135 8.72 19.11 6.09
N PHE A 136 9.32 19.73 7.09
CA PHE A 136 10.66 19.40 7.60
C PHE A 136 10.58 18.60 8.91
N PHE A 137 11.60 17.77 9.18
CA PHE A 137 11.81 17.23 10.52
C PHE A 137 12.63 18.21 11.37
N GLU A 138 12.44 18.23 12.69
CA GLU A 138 13.16 19.12 13.62
C GLU A 138 14.69 19.04 13.49
N SER A 139 15.24 17.87 13.14
CA SER A 139 16.68 17.69 12.92
C SER A 139 17.16 18.08 11.52
N HIS A 140 16.24 18.47 10.63
CA HIS A 140 16.47 18.80 9.22
C HIS A 140 17.21 17.69 8.44
N PHE A 141 17.02 16.42 8.83
CA PHE A 141 17.64 15.31 8.09
C PHE A 141 17.06 15.17 6.68
N THR A 142 15.79 15.55 6.49
CA THR A 142 15.12 15.71 5.19
C THR A 142 14.08 16.82 5.29
N GLU A 143 13.90 17.59 4.21
CA GLU A 143 12.94 18.69 4.11
C GLU A 143 12.77 19.14 2.65
N LEU A 144 11.73 19.94 2.38
CA LEU A 144 11.70 20.79 1.21
C LEU A 144 12.22 22.19 1.56
N LYS A 145 12.85 22.86 0.60
CA LYS A 145 13.16 24.29 0.69
C LYS A 145 12.75 25.04 -0.57
N SER A 146 12.37 26.30 -0.40
CA SER A 146 12.16 27.24 -1.51
C SER A 146 12.83 28.58 -1.23
N GLY A 147 12.94 29.40 -2.29
CA GLY A 147 13.48 30.73 -2.19
C GLY A 147 15.00 30.77 -1.92
N PHE A 148 15.48 31.96 -1.60
CA PHE A 148 16.91 32.27 -1.59
C PHE A 148 17.64 31.65 -0.40
N LEU A 149 18.46 30.62 -0.66
CA LEU A 149 19.27 29.90 0.35
C LEU A 149 20.65 30.52 0.64
N GLY A 150 20.94 31.70 0.09
CA GLY A 150 22.25 32.34 0.18
C GLY A 150 23.08 32.26 -1.10
N GLY A 151 24.20 32.98 -1.14
CA GLY A 151 25.10 33.07 -2.30
C GLY A 151 24.89 34.32 -3.16
N SER A 152 25.22 34.22 -4.45
CA SER A 152 25.05 35.32 -5.41
C SER A 152 23.66 35.30 -6.02
N GLY A 153 22.87 36.36 -5.81
CA GLY A 153 21.52 36.48 -6.36
C GLY A 153 20.60 37.30 -5.46
N THR A 154 19.40 37.59 -5.96
CA THR A 154 18.35 38.31 -5.22
C THR A 154 17.16 37.42 -4.92
N ASP A 155 16.87 36.48 -5.81
CA ASP A 155 15.67 35.65 -5.86
C ASP A 155 16.03 34.24 -6.34
N ASP A 156 15.19 33.28 -6.00
CA ASP A 156 15.38 31.87 -6.34
C ASP A 156 14.02 31.15 -6.46
N PRO A 157 13.60 30.79 -7.69
CA PRO A 157 12.26 30.28 -7.94
C PRO A 157 12.13 28.76 -7.73
N LEU A 158 13.16 28.07 -7.22
CA LEU A 158 13.12 26.60 -7.16
C LEU A 158 12.49 26.08 -5.86
N LEU A 159 11.71 25.00 -6.00
CA LEU A 159 11.40 24.05 -4.95
C LEU A 159 12.50 22.97 -4.93
N ARG A 160 13.03 22.67 -3.75
CA ARG A 160 14.15 21.74 -3.55
C ARG A 160 13.77 20.68 -2.54
N TRP A 161 14.19 19.45 -2.78
CA TRP A 161 14.28 18.44 -1.74
C TRP A 161 15.71 18.35 -1.23
N MET A 162 15.84 18.36 0.10
CA MET A 162 17.10 18.45 0.81
C MET A 162 17.31 17.21 1.67
N VAL A 163 18.55 16.74 1.76
CA VAL A 163 18.99 15.71 2.71
C VAL A 163 20.23 16.20 3.44
N GLY A 164 20.16 16.27 4.77
CA GLY A 164 21.26 16.77 5.61
C GLY A 164 21.76 18.17 5.20
N GLY A 165 20.86 19.05 4.74
CA GLY A 165 21.17 20.39 4.27
C GLY A 165 21.74 20.49 2.84
N THR A 166 21.81 19.38 2.10
CA THR A 166 22.26 19.35 0.69
C THR A 166 21.08 19.18 -0.25
N THR A 167 21.03 19.94 -1.35
CA THR A 167 20.01 19.76 -2.40
C THR A 167 20.29 18.50 -3.20
N GLU A 168 19.33 17.58 -3.21
CA GLU A 168 19.43 16.31 -3.94
C GLU A 168 18.47 16.28 -5.14
N TRP A 169 17.42 17.09 -5.10
CA TRP A 169 16.50 17.29 -6.22
C TRP A 169 15.95 18.72 -6.20
N SER A 170 15.65 19.27 -7.38
CA SER A 170 14.95 20.56 -7.50
C SER A 170 14.15 20.67 -8.79
N THR A 171 13.19 21.58 -8.77
CA THR A 171 12.38 22.01 -9.91
C THR A 171 11.97 23.47 -9.72
N GLU A 172 11.58 24.15 -10.79
CA GLU A 172 10.91 25.46 -10.67
C GLU A 172 9.57 25.29 -9.94
N PHE A 173 9.30 26.14 -8.94
CA PHE A 173 8.06 26.11 -8.17
C PHE A 173 6.99 26.94 -8.89
N LEU A 174 6.37 26.34 -9.90
CA LEU A 174 5.37 27.02 -10.73
C LEU A 174 4.04 27.20 -9.97
N PRO A 175 3.29 28.28 -10.24
CA PRO A 175 1.97 28.49 -9.63
C PRO A 175 0.97 27.47 -10.14
N GLU A 176 0.01 27.11 -9.29
CA GLU A 176 -1.12 26.22 -9.62
C GLU A 176 -0.69 24.79 -10.05
N VAL A 177 0.57 24.43 -9.81
CA VAL A 177 1.09 23.08 -10.02
C VAL A 177 1.14 22.37 -8.68
N TRP A 178 0.35 21.30 -8.56
CA TRP A 178 0.45 20.38 -7.43
C TRP A 178 1.69 19.51 -7.58
N HIS A 179 2.57 19.56 -6.58
CA HIS A 179 3.71 18.66 -6.42
C HIS A 179 3.36 17.60 -5.38
N ASN A 180 3.24 16.35 -5.80
CA ASN A 180 2.96 15.23 -4.92
C ASN A 180 4.29 14.67 -4.44
N VAL A 181 4.44 14.45 -3.14
CA VAL A 181 5.71 14.04 -2.52
C VAL A 181 5.48 12.86 -1.58
N ALA A 182 6.41 11.91 -1.59
CA ALA A 182 6.59 10.99 -0.47
C ALA A 182 8.06 10.86 -0.09
N TYR A 183 8.38 11.11 1.19
CA TYR A 183 9.68 10.75 1.73
C TYR A 183 9.70 9.26 2.08
N GLU A 184 10.56 8.48 1.42
CA GLU A 184 10.80 7.07 1.75
C GLU A 184 11.86 6.99 2.83
N ILE A 185 11.46 6.84 4.09
CA ILE A 185 12.38 6.86 5.22
C ILE A 185 12.52 5.45 5.77
N ASP A 186 13.76 4.98 5.90
CA ASP A 186 14.09 3.77 6.66
C ASP A 186 14.92 4.17 7.88
N PHE A 187 14.25 4.23 9.04
CA PHE A 187 14.86 4.60 10.31
C PHE A 187 15.87 3.55 10.81
N ASN A 188 15.76 2.29 10.37
CA ASN A 188 16.71 1.23 10.74
C ASN A 188 17.97 1.29 9.89
N ALA A 189 17.82 1.58 8.59
CA ALA A 189 18.93 1.69 7.66
C ALA A 189 19.57 3.09 7.65
N SER A 190 18.94 4.07 8.29
CA SER A 190 19.35 5.47 8.28
C SER A 190 19.46 6.04 6.87
N THR A 191 18.38 5.88 6.11
CA THR A 191 18.29 6.36 4.72
C THR A 191 16.98 7.09 4.45
N VAL A 192 17.02 8.03 3.52
CA VAL A 192 15.84 8.71 2.97
C VAL A 192 15.90 8.73 1.44
N GLY A 193 14.80 8.37 0.79
CA GLY A 193 14.58 8.51 -0.65
C GLY A 193 13.45 9.48 -0.97
N PHE A 194 13.33 9.88 -2.23
CA PHE A 194 12.36 10.89 -2.65
C PHE A 194 11.50 10.39 -3.80
N TRP A 195 10.20 10.40 -3.56
CA TRP A 195 9.18 10.13 -4.55
C TRP A 195 8.47 11.42 -4.90
N HIS A 196 8.25 11.64 -6.19
CA HIS A 196 7.61 12.86 -6.67
C HIS A 196 6.83 12.62 -7.97
N SER A 197 5.76 13.42 -8.12
CA SER A 197 5.03 13.61 -9.37
C SER A 197 4.35 14.99 -9.36
N THR A 198 3.69 15.34 -10.45
CA THR A 198 2.90 16.58 -10.53
C THR A 198 1.47 16.32 -10.95
N GLY A 199 0.54 17.16 -10.50
CA GLY A 199 -0.88 17.06 -10.86
C GLY A 199 -1.48 15.72 -10.46
N GLY A 200 -2.10 15.02 -11.41
CA GLY A 200 -2.76 13.73 -11.20
C GLY A 200 -1.88 12.49 -11.43
N ASP A 201 -0.59 12.66 -11.73
CA ASP A 201 0.28 11.54 -12.07
C ASP A 201 0.70 10.74 -10.83
N ASP A 202 0.87 9.42 -10.98
CA ASP A 202 1.40 8.55 -9.93
C ASP A 202 2.83 8.94 -9.54
N LEU A 203 3.12 8.86 -8.24
CA LEU A 203 4.45 9.05 -7.66
C LEU A 203 5.47 8.10 -8.30
N LYS A 204 6.66 8.62 -8.60
CA LYS A 204 7.82 7.84 -9.02
C LYS A 204 8.99 8.13 -8.09
N GLN A 205 9.81 7.11 -7.83
CA GLN A 205 11.06 7.31 -7.11
C GLN A 205 12.01 8.12 -7.99
N ILE A 206 12.22 9.39 -7.64
CA ILE A 206 13.11 10.29 -8.38
C ILE A 206 14.53 10.16 -7.85
N VAL A 207 14.68 10.00 -6.54
CA VAL A 207 15.97 9.75 -5.90
C VAL A 207 15.86 8.49 -5.03
N ALA A 208 16.73 7.51 -5.32
CA ALA A 208 16.84 6.30 -4.51
C ALA A 208 17.32 6.65 -3.09
N PRO A 209 17.05 5.80 -2.08
CA PRO A 209 17.44 6.10 -0.70
C PRO A 209 18.93 6.35 -0.53
N ILE A 210 19.26 7.49 0.07
CA ILE A 210 20.62 7.90 0.43
C ILE A 210 20.77 8.01 1.94
N SER A 211 22.00 7.92 2.44
CA SER A 211 22.27 7.97 3.87
C SER A 211 21.91 9.32 4.49
N ALA A 212 21.21 9.28 5.63
CA ALA A 212 20.85 10.45 6.40
C ALA A 212 20.81 10.11 7.90
N SER A 213 21.02 11.09 8.77
CA SER A 213 20.87 10.93 10.22
C SER A 213 19.39 10.91 10.62
N THR A 214 18.65 9.89 10.19
CA THR A 214 17.20 9.79 10.37
C THR A 214 16.83 9.58 11.84
N PHE A 215 16.60 10.69 12.54
CA PHE A 215 16.08 10.68 13.91
C PHE A 215 14.77 11.47 13.94
N SER A 216 13.75 10.84 14.52
CA SER A 216 12.48 11.46 14.84
C SER A 216 11.99 10.91 16.18
N ASN A 217 11.37 11.75 17.00
CA ASN A 217 10.69 11.34 18.23
C ASN A 217 9.22 10.94 18.00
N GLY A 218 8.72 11.00 16.76
CA GLY A 218 7.32 10.72 16.39
C GLY A 218 6.37 11.93 16.53
N ALA A 219 6.89 13.09 16.93
CA ALA A 219 6.17 14.35 17.15
C ALA A 219 7.06 15.55 16.78
N ASP A 220 7.81 15.43 15.69
CA ASP A 220 8.81 16.42 15.25
C ASP A 220 8.90 16.54 13.72
N TRP A 221 7.86 16.08 13.01
CA TRP A 221 7.65 16.40 11.60
C TRP A 221 6.67 17.55 11.49
N HIS A 222 7.12 18.64 10.87
CA HIS A 222 6.42 19.90 10.77
C HIS A 222 5.75 20.00 9.40
N LEU A 223 4.46 19.69 9.33
CA LEU A 223 3.62 20.01 8.18
C LEU A 223 3.31 21.50 8.20
N GLY A 224 4.03 22.25 7.38
CA GLY A 224 3.86 23.68 7.28
C GLY A 224 5.12 24.34 6.74
N VAL A 225 5.31 25.59 7.14
CA VAL A 225 6.40 26.42 6.64
C VAL A 225 7.03 27.24 7.76
N LEU A 226 8.36 27.28 7.73
CA LEU A 226 9.20 28.26 8.42
C LEU A 226 9.87 29.13 7.37
N GLU A 227 9.83 30.45 7.55
CA GLU A 227 10.54 31.41 6.69
C GLU A 227 11.59 32.18 7.49
N LEU A 228 12.85 32.13 7.03
CA LEU A 228 13.94 32.89 7.61
C LEU A 228 13.85 34.39 7.25
N PRO A 229 14.23 35.30 8.17
CA PRO A 229 14.28 36.72 7.87
C PRO A 229 15.43 37.05 6.92
N ARG A 230 15.27 38.11 6.12
CA ARG A 230 16.36 38.67 5.31
C ARG A 230 16.34 40.19 5.36
N ASP A 231 17.46 40.79 5.75
CA ASP A 231 17.59 42.25 5.84
C ASP A 231 17.20 42.94 4.52
N GLY A 232 16.29 43.91 4.61
CA GLY A 232 15.79 44.68 3.46
C GLY A 232 14.59 44.07 2.73
N TYR A 233 14.07 42.93 3.20
CA TYR A 233 12.89 42.26 2.65
C TYR A 233 11.79 42.20 3.71
N PRO A 234 10.79 43.10 3.67
CA PRO A 234 9.69 43.10 4.63
C PRO A 234 8.80 41.87 4.45
N ASP A 235 8.00 41.58 5.48
CA ASP A 235 6.97 40.54 5.42
C ASP A 235 5.85 40.94 4.46
N GLU A 236 5.44 39.99 3.63
CA GLU A 236 4.22 40.04 2.84
C GLU A 236 3.40 38.79 3.16
N VAL A 237 2.08 38.81 2.96
CA VAL A 237 1.26 37.61 3.20
C VAL A 237 1.63 36.53 2.19
N GLU A 238 1.83 35.30 2.68
CA GLU A 238 2.22 34.14 1.88
C GLU A 238 1.28 32.97 2.15
N ASP A 239 0.80 32.33 1.09
CA ASP A 239 -0.12 31.19 1.13
C ASP A 239 0.52 29.96 0.46
N LEU A 240 0.54 28.84 1.19
CA LEU A 240 0.94 27.53 0.68
C LEU A 240 -0.22 26.54 0.89
N TYR A 241 -0.48 25.71 -0.12
CA TYR A 241 -1.61 24.79 -0.13
C TYR A 241 -1.11 23.36 0.01
N PHE A 242 -1.74 22.57 0.88
CA PHE A 242 -1.42 21.16 1.10
C PHE A 242 -2.66 20.26 1.05
N SER A 243 -2.48 19.01 0.58
CA SER A 243 -3.47 17.95 0.68
C SER A 243 -2.81 16.57 0.64
N GLY A 244 -3.59 15.48 0.75
CA GLY A 244 -3.05 14.12 0.66
C GLY A 244 -2.01 13.81 1.74
N VAL A 245 -2.15 14.40 2.92
CA VAL A 245 -1.16 14.29 4.00
C VAL A 245 -1.41 13.06 4.86
N TYR A 246 -0.48 12.11 4.87
CA TYR A 246 -0.57 10.92 5.73
C TYR A 246 0.78 10.21 5.84
N VAL A 247 0.90 9.30 6.80
CA VAL A 247 2.06 8.40 6.92
C VAL A 247 1.59 6.96 6.74
N GLU A 248 2.30 6.18 5.93
CA GLU A 248 2.02 4.76 5.74
C GLU A 248 3.26 3.88 5.93
N SER A 249 3.01 2.59 6.10
CA SER A 249 4.04 1.53 6.19
C SER A 249 3.70 0.35 5.28
N GLY A 250 4.66 -0.54 5.05
CA GLY A 250 4.49 -1.70 4.16
C GLY A 250 4.90 -1.38 2.73
N CYS A 251 3.93 -1.14 1.85
CA CYS A 251 4.18 -0.74 0.47
C CYS A 251 3.70 0.69 0.21
N ILE A 252 4.41 1.39 -0.67
CA ILE A 252 4.02 2.75 -1.04
C ILE A 252 2.75 2.74 -1.90
N THR A 253 1.81 3.63 -1.57
CA THR A 253 0.72 4.05 -2.43
C THR A 253 1.26 5.09 -3.42
N THR A 254 1.40 4.74 -4.69
CA THR A 254 1.88 5.69 -5.71
C THR A 254 0.77 6.57 -6.28
N SER A 255 -0.48 6.11 -6.24
CA SER A 255 -1.63 6.88 -6.73
C SER A 255 -1.90 8.08 -5.85
N VAL A 256 -2.04 9.25 -6.48
CA VAL A 256 -2.40 10.50 -5.78
C VAL A 256 -3.87 10.56 -5.38
N THR A 257 -4.69 9.62 -5.86
CA THR A 257 -6.09 9.45 -5.41
C THR A 257 -6.17 8.95 -3.95
N GLY A 258 -5.03 8.69 -3.32
CA GLY A 258 -4.90 8.18 -1.96
C GLY A 258 -4.91 6.65 -1.85
N PRO A 259 -4.64 6.12 -0.64
CA PRO A 259 -4.55 4.69 -0.40
C PRO A 259 -5.89 4.01 -0.67
N ALA A 260 -5.86 3.01 -1.57
CA ALA A 260 -7.04 2.20 -1.84
C ALA A 260 -7.48 1.47 -0.56
N SER A 261 -8.76 1.59 -0.21
CA SER A 261 -9.33 0.70 0.81
C SER A 261 -9.07 -0.75 0.39
N CYS A 262 -8.70 -1.62 1.31
CA CYS A 262 -8.27 -3.01 1.06
C CYS A 262 -9.38 -3.92 0.48
N LEU A 263 -10.42 -3.35 -0.14
CA LEU A 263 -11.60 -4.00 -0.70
C LEU A 263 -11.90 -3.54 -2.14
N ALA A 264 -10.97 -2.91 -2.86
CA ALA A 264 -11.20 -2.50 -4.24
C ALA A 264 -11.18 -3.67 -5.24
N ASP A 265 -12.24 -3.77 -6.06
CA ASP A 265 -12.35 -4.66 -7.22
C ASP A 265 -11.22 -4.34 -8.23
N SER A 266 -10.24 -5.23 -8.36
CA SER A 266 -9.13 -5.06 -9.30
C SER A 266 -9.46 -5.56 -10.70
N SER A 267 -9.10 -4.77 -11.72
CA SER A 267 -9.15 -5.20 -13.14
C SER A 267 -7.98 -6.13 -13.46
N LEU A 268 -8.15 -6.98 -14.49
CA LEU A 268 -7.25 -8.08 -14.87
C LEU A 268 -5.79 -7.72 -15.25
N ALA A 269 -5.43 -6.45 -15.38
CA ALA A 269 -4.11 -6.04 -15.88
C ALA A 269 -3.01 -6.11 -14.79
N ASN A 270 -3.27 -5.57 -13.60
CA ASN A 270 -2.31 -5.49 -12.49
C ASN A 270 -1.79 -6.84 -11.94
N PRO A 271 -2.59 -7.93 -11.88
CA PRO A 271 -2.12 -9.21 -11.34
C PRO A 271 -0.94 -9.83 -12.11
N THR A 272 -0.74 -9.46 -13.38
CA THR A 272 0.30 -10.07 -14.22
C THR A 272 1.70 -9.59 -13.84
N GLU A 273 1.82 -8.32 -13.45
CA GLU A 273 3.08 -7.73 -12.97
C GLU A 273 3.40 -8.19 -11.54
N ASP A 274 2.39 -8.24 -10.66
CA ASP A 274 2.53 -8.77 -9.30
C ASP A 274 2.92 -10.26 -9.27
N LEU A 275 2.40 -11.04 -10.22
CA LEU A 275 2.76 -12.45 -10.38
C LEU A 275 4.21 -12.63 -10.86
N ASP A 276 4.74 -11.73 -11.69
CA ASP A 276 6.13 -11.78 -12.16
C ASP A 276 7.11 -11.47 -11.02
N VAL A 277 6.80 -10.48 -10.19
CA VAL A 277 7.60 -10.12 -9.00
C VAL A 277 7.59 -11.26 -7.96
N SER A 278 6.46 -11.94 -7.75
CA SER A 278 6.33 -13.02 -6.76
C SER A 278 6.84 -14.38 -7.24
N SER A 279 7.01 -14.58 -8.55
CA SER A 279 7.48 -15.82 -9.17
C SER A 279 8.59 -15.59 -10.21
N PRO A 280 9.75 -15.01 -9.82
CA PRO A 280 10.81 -14.66 -10.75
C PRO A 280 11.34 -15.88 -11.51
N PHE A 281 11.69 -15.65 -12.77
CA PHE A 281 12.23 -16.68 -13.67
C PHE A 281 13.41 -17.44 -13.02
N GLY A 282 13.30 -18.76 -12.92
CA GLY A 282 14.34 -19.64 -12.36
C GLY A 282 14.03 -20.26 -11.00
N TYR A 283 12.98 -19.80 -10.30
CA TYR A 283 12.53 -20.40 -9.04
C TYR A 283 11.56 -21.57 -9.29
N ARG A 284 11.66 -22.64 -8.49
CA ARG A 284 10.66 -23.72 -8.49
C ARG A 284 9.73 -23.52 -7.31
N TYR A 285 8.45 -23.83 -7.47
CA TYR A 285 7.47 -23.70 -6.39
C TYR A 285 6.76 -25.04 -6.15
N THR A 286 6.45 -25.28 -4.88
CA THR A 286 5.44 -26.24 -4.45
C THR A 286 4.18 -25.49 -4.07
N TYR A 287 3.03 -26.07 -4.36
CA TYR A 287 1.74 -25.48 -4.02
C TYR A 287 0.96 -26.47 -3.17
N ARG A 288 0.39 -25.97 -2.07
CA ARG A 288 -0.53 -26.73 -1.23
C ARG A 288 -1.84 -25.99 -1.14
N ALA A 289 -2.93 -26.71 -1.31
CA ALA A 289 -4.25 -26.11 -1.41
C ALA A 289 -5.20 -26.66 -0.33
N LEU A 290 -6.16 -25.83 0.08
CA LEU A 290 -7.28 -26.19 0.93
C LEU A 290 -8.55 -25.51 0.38
N THR A 291 -9.67 -26.23 0.39
CA THR A 291 -10.97 -25.65 0.04
C THR A 291 -11.93 -25.79 1.21
N THR A 292 -12.66 -24.72 1.51
CA THR A 292 -13.69 -24.70 2.55
C THR A 292 -14.94 -23.99 2.05
N ARG A 293 -16.03 -24.07 2.81
CA ARG A 293 -17.11 -23.08 2.73
C ARG A 293 -16.59 -21.76 3.28
N LEU A 294 -17.07 -20.65 2.73
CA LEU A 294 -16.67 -19.31 3.14
C LEU A 294 -17.25 -18.98 4.53
N ASP A 295 -16.38 -18.75 5.51
CA ASP A 295 -16.75 -18.32 6.86
C ASP A 295 -15.73 -17.30 7.39
N ARG A 296 -16.22 -16.15 7.86
CA ARG A 296 -15.36 -15.03 8.28
C ARG A 296 -14.46 -15.39 9.46
N ARG A 297 -14.96 -16.16 10.44
CA ARG A 297 -14.17 -16.52 11.61
C ARG A 297 -13.07 -17.49 11.22
N LEU A 298 -13.39 -18.49 10.40
CA LEU A 298 -12.41 -19.44 9.89
C LEU A 298 -11.29 -18.74 9.10
N LEU A 299 -11.62 -17.74 8.27
CA LEU A 299 -10.62 -16.95 7.56
C LEU A 299 -9.67 -16.18 8.50
N ALA A 300 -10.20 -15.58 9.57
CA ALA A 300 -9.39 -14.91 10.57
C ALA A 300 -8.42 -15.90 11.24
N ASP A 301 -8.92 -17.06 11.68
CA ASP A 301 -8.08 -18.08 12.33
C ASP A 301 -7.02 -18.67 11.37
N MET A 302 -7.36 -18.83 10.09
CA MET A 302 -6.39 -19.22 9.05
C MET A 302 -5.30 -18.17 8.86
N GLY A 303 -5.66 -16.88 8.93
CA GLY A 303 -4.72 -15.77 8.98
C GLY A 303 -3.77 -15.85 10.17
N ASP A 304 -4.29 -16.12 11.37
CA ASP A 304 -3.47 -16.26 12.58
C ASP A 304 -2.53 -17.47 12.50
N VAL A 305 -3.03 -18.61 12.00
CA VAL A 305 -2.22 -19.81 11.73
C VAL A 305 -1.09 -19.47 10.76
N PHE A 306 -1.40 -18.78 9.66
CA PHE A 306 -0.40 -18.39 8.68
C PHE A 306 0.68 -17.50 9.31
N HIS A 307 0.28 -16.40 9.96
CA HIS A 307 1.21 -15.47 10.62
C HIS A 307 2.11 -16.18 11.64
N GLY A 308 1.56 -17.10 12.44
CA GLY A 308 2.31 -17.85 13.43
C GLY A 308 3.35 -18.78 12.80
N GLU A 309 3.01 -19.50 11.73
CA GLU A 309 3.93 -20.44 11.08
C GLU A 309 5.00 -19.75 10.22
N VAL A 310 4.72 -18.55 9.68
CA VAL A 310 5.69 -17.81 8.86
C VAL A 310 6.53 -16.79 9.64
N ALA A 311 6.16 -16.47 10.89
CA ALA A 311 6.94 -15.55 11.73
C ALA A 311 8.43 -15.93 11.85
N PRO A 312 8.82 -17.22 11.99
CA PRO A 312 10.24 -17.62 12.02
C PRO A 312 10.97 -17.43 10.68
N LEU A 313 10.23 -17.27 9.57
CA LEU A 313 10.79 -17.16 8.21
C LEU A 313 11.04 -15.70 7.78
N ARG A 314 10.67 -14.70 8.60
CA ARG A 314 10.75 -13.26 8.29
C ARG A 314 12.17 -12.77 7.94
N ASN A 315 13.20 -13.45 8.44
CA ASN A 315 14.60 -13.07 8.23
C ASN A 315 15.29 -13.90 7.13
N VAL A 316 14.54 -14.77 6.43
CA VAL A 316 15.10 -15.56 5.34
C VAL A 316 15.11 -14.70 4.08
N ALA A 317 16.30 -14.26 3.68
CA ALA A 317 16.49 -13.44 2.48
C ALA A 317 15.83 -14.09 1.26
N SER A 318 15.12 -13.29 0.45
CA SER A 318 14.45 -13.74 -0.79
C SER A 318 13.28 -14.71 -0.59
N VAL A 319 12.67 -14.79 0.59
CA VAL A 319 11.40 -15.50 0.80
C VAL A 319 10.30 -14.49 1.10
N LEU A 320 9.29 -14.44 0.25
CA LEU A 320 8.05 -13.70 0.48
C LEU A 320 6.93 -14.70 0.78
N PRO A 321 6.63 -14.99 2.07
CA PRO A 321 5.53 -15.88 2.40
C PRO A 321 4.21 -15.26 1.92
N SER A 322 3.41 -16.03 1.19
CA SER A 322 2.09 -15.60 0.75
C SER A 322 1.06 -16.69 0.98
N MET A 323 -0.21 -16.26 1.08
CA MET A 323 -1.37 -17.14 1.20
C MET A 323 -2.46 -16.67 0.24
N PRO A 324 -2.35 -16.97 -1.07
CA PRO A 324 -3.36 -16.56 -2.03
C PRO A 324 -4.74 -17.14 -1.71
N TRP A 325 -5.74 -16.28 -1.80
CA TRP A 325 -7.14 -16.56 -1.49
C TRP A 325 -7.99 -16.42 -2.74
N GLN A 326 -8.92 -17.35 -2.94
CA GLN A 326 -9.86 -17.31 -4.05
C GLN A 326 -11.25 -17.70 -3.55
N ILE A 327 -12.23 -16.83 -3.80
CA ILE A 327 -13.64 -17.11 -3.48
C ILE A 327 -14.34 -17.60 -4.74
N VAL A 328 -15.04 -18.73 -4.62
CA VAL A 328 -15.96 -19.22 -5.66
C VAL A 328 -17.37 -18.83 -5.24
N ALA A 329 -17.83 -17.70 -5.76
CA ALA A 329 -19.12 -17.10 -5.41
C ALA A 329 -20.28 -18.01 -5.85
N ARG A 330 -21.43 -17.88 -5.18
CA ARG A 330 -22.65 -18.64 -5.51
C ARG A 330 -23.00 -18.57 -7.00
N ALA A 331 -22.99 -17.38 -7.59
CA ALA A 331 -23.32 -17.18 -9.00
C ALA A 331 -22.35 -17.96 -9.94
N GLN A 332 -21.06 -18.04 -9.58
CA GLN A 332 -20.08 -18.83 -10.31
C GLN A 332 -20.40 -20.32 -10.18
N ARG A 333 -20.70 -20.80 -8.96
CA ARG A 333 -21.09 -22.21 -8.72
C ARG A 333 -22.35 -22.62 -9.49
N GLU A 334 -23.32 -21.72 -9.62
CA GLU A 334 -24.52 -21.92 -10.44
C GLU A 334 -24.19 -21.92 -11.94
N ALA A 335 -23.29 -21.05 -12.39
CA ALA A 335 -22.83 -21.03 -13.77
C ALA A 335 -22.07 -22.32 -14.16
N LEU A 336 -21.35 -22.92 -13.22
CA LEU A 336 -20.62 -24.18 -13.40
C LEU A 336 -21.54 -25.39 -13.63
N GLU A 337 -22.85 -25.27 -13.38
CA GLU A 337 -23.85 -26.31 -13.71
C GLU A 337 -24.37 -26.23 -15.15
N ARG A 338 -24.09 -25.14 -15.87
CA ARG A 338 -24.56 -24.94 -17.24
C ARG A 338 -23.71 -25.74 -18.24
N ASN A 339 -24.25 -25.97 -19.45
CA ASN A 339 -23.52 -26.56 -20.58
C ASN A 339 -22.80 -27.89 -20.30
N GLY A 340 -23.44 -28.81 -19.57
CA GLY A 340 -22.91 -30.16 -19.34
C GLY A 340 -22.12 -30.35 -18.06
N ARG A 341 -22.18 -29.38 -17.14
CA ARG A 341 -21.61 -29.40 -15.78
C ARG A 341 -20.09 -29.49 -15.70
N ASN A 342 -19.52 -28.69 -14.80
CA ASN A 342 -18.09 -28.65 -14.54
C ASN A 342 -17.58 -29.95 -13.88
N ALA A 343 -16.34 -30.35 -14.20
CA ALA A 343 -15.76 -31.61 -13.75
C ALA A 343 -15.12 -31.56 -12.35
N LEU A 344 -14.99 -30.38 -11.73
CA LEU A 344 -14.25 -30.16 -10.48
C LEU A 344 -15.06 -30.51 -9.24
N GLY A 345 -16.36 -30.79 -9.36
CA GLY A 345 -17.22 -31.10 -8.20
C GLY A 345 -17.54 -29.90 -7.30
N ILE A 346 -17.25 -28.68 -7.75
CA ILE A 346 -17.54 -27.42 -7.03
C ILE A 346 -18.78 -26.69 -7.54
N GLY A 347 -19.40 -27.21 -8.62
CA GLY A 347 -20.65 -26.72 -9.17
C GLY A 347 -21.83 -26.98 -8.23
N GLY A 348 -22.82 -26.09 -8.28
CA GLY A 348 -24.00 -26.17 -7.41
C GLY A 348 -23.73 -25.82 -5.94
N GLY A 349 -24.77 -25.90 -5.10
CA GLY A 349 -24.70 -25.55 -3.69
C GLY A 349 -25.06 -24.08 -3.40
N ARG A 350 -25.59 -23.81 -2.20
CA ARG A 350 -26.02 -22.47 -1.79
C ARG A 350 -24.87 -21.61 -1.26
N GLU A 351 -23.86 -22.22 -0.68
CA GLU A 351 -22.80 -21.47 0.03
C GLU A 351 -21.61 -21.21 -0.89
N PRO A 352 -21.00 -20.02 -0.86
CA PRO A 352 -19.72 -19.76 -1.53
C PRO A 352 -18.63 -20.70 -1.02
N LEU A 353 -17.69 -21.08 -1.90
CA LEU A 353 -16.46 -21.73 -1.47
C LEU A 353 -15.35 -20.71 -1.33
N PHE A 354 -14.41 -21.06 -0.48
CA PHE A 354 -13.14 -20.40 -0.31
C PHE A 354 -12.03 -21.40 -0.65
N HIS A 355 -11.06 -20.96 -1.42
CA HIS A 355 -9.91 -21.71 -1.82
C HIS A 355 -8.65 -20.97 -1.37
N MET A 356 -7.80 -21.68 -0.65
CA MET A 356 -6.54 -21.19 -0.13
C MET A 356 -5.40 -21.95 -0.79
N ASN A 357 -4.36 -21.23 -1.18
CA ASN A 357 -3.13 -21.81 -1.69
C ASN A 357 -1.94 -21.34 -0.84
N ILE A 358 -0.91 -22.17 -0.70
CA ILE A 358 0.35 -21.85 -0.03
C ILE A 358 1.50 -22.18 -0.98
N PRO A 359 2.10 -21.18 -1.65
CA PRO A 359 3.33 -21.36 -2.40
C PRO A 359 4.52 -21.52 -1.46
N GLY A 360 5.37 -22.52 -1.74
CA GLY A 360 6.66 -22.71 -1.10
C GLY A 360 7.76 -22.77 -2.16
N PRO A 361 8.67 -21.79 -2.25
CA PRO A 361 9.80 -21.84 -3.18
C PRO A 361 10.74 -23.01 -2.82
N VAL A 362 11.36 -23.61 -3.84
CA VAL A 362 12.31 -24.72 -3.77
C VAL A 362 13.52 -24.37 -4.65
N GLY A 363 14.71 -24.28 -4.06
CA GLY A 363 15.92 -23.82 -4.76
C GLY A 363 17.23 -24.35 -4.14
N ALA A 364 18.26 -24.52 -4.97
CA ALA A 364 19.44 -25.36 -4.71
C ALA A 364 20.38 -24.94 -3.54
N ARG A 365 20.02 -23.95 -2.71
CA ARG A 365 20.90 -23.48 -1.62
C ARG A 365 20.23 -22.87 -0.38
N MET A 366 18.94 -23.13 -0.13
CA MET A 366 18.23 -22.54 1.02
C MET A 366 17.58 -23.58 1.93
N CYS A 367 17.13 -23.14 3.11
CA CYS A 367 16.47 -23.93 4.16
C CYS A 367 15.10 -24.51 3.71
N ASP A 368 15.13 -25.42 2.73
CA ASP A 368 13.95 -26.01 2.08
C ASP A 368 12.98 -26.63 3.11
N GLU A 369 13.50 -27.29 4.14
CA GLU A 369 12.65 -28.03 5.08
C GLU A 369 11.81 -27.12 5.99
N ALA A 370 12.34 -25.96 6.40
CA ALA A 370 11.59 -25.04 7.27
C ALA A 370 10.42 -24.38 6.51
N ILE A 371 10.65 -23.98 5.25
CA ILE A 371 9.63 -23.38 4.38
C ILE A 371 8.54 -24.42 4.05
N LEU A 372 8.96 -25.64 3.67
CA LEU A 372 8.03 -26.72 3.38
C LEU A 372 7.26 -27.18 4.64
N ALA A 373 7.91 -27.19 5.82
CA ALA A 373 7.27 -27.51 7.08
C ALA A 373 6.23 -26.46 7.48
N ALA A 374 6.56 -25.17 7.36
CA ALA A 374 5.61 -24.08 7.61
C ALA A 374 4.38 -24.22 6.70
N GLY A 375 4.58 -24.40 5.39
CA GLY A 375 3.47 -24.59 4.46
C GLY A 375 2.61 -25.84 4.76
N ARG A 376 3.22 -26.95 5.19
CA ARG A 376 2.49 -28.15 5.66
C ARG A 376 1.68 -27.86 6.92
N ASN A 377 2.27 -27.16 7.88
CA ASN A 377 1.61 -26.85 9.14
C ASN A 377 0.44 -25.90 8.96
N VAL A 378 0.57 -24.88 8.10
CA VAL A 378 -0.54 -23.97 7.77
C VAL A 378 -1.73 -24.77 7.25
N ILE A 379 -1.54 -25.61 6.23
CA ILE A 379 -2.63 -26.42 5.68
C ILE A 379 -3.21 -27.36 6.74
N ARG A 380 -2.36 -28.10 7.48
CA ARG A 380 -2.81 -29.06 8.49
C ARG A 380 -3.64 -28.41 9.60
N ARG A 381 -3.21 -27.24 10.10
CA ARG A 381 -3.90 -26.51 11.17
C ARG A 381 -5.19 -25.86 10.66
N SER A 382 -5.14 -25.24 9.48
CA SER A 382 -6.31 -24.63 8.82
C SER A 382 -7.37 -25.67 8.45
N GLU A 383 -6.95 -26.85 7.99
CA GLU A 383 -7.85 -27.96 7.69
C GLU A 383 -8.50 -28.52 8.96
N ALA A 384 -7.75 -28.65 10.07
CA ALA A 384 -8.30 -29.08 11.34
C ALA A 384 -9.40 -28.12 11.84
N LEU A 385 -9.16 -26.81 11.78
CA LEU A 385 -10.15 -25.78 12.11
C LEU A 385 -11.39 -25.86 11.21
N ALA A 386 -11.18 -26.07 9.91
CA ALA A 386 -12.28 -26.20 8.96
C ALA A 386 -13.12 -27.45 9.20
N ARG A 387 -12.49 -28.57 9.57
CA ARG A 387 -13.18 -29.84 9.90
C ARG A 387 -13.94 -29.75 11.21
N GLU A 388 -13.34 -29.15 12.24
CA GLU A 388 -13.99 -28.90 13.54
C GLU A 388 -15.29 -28.09 13.37
N ARG A 389 -15.31 -27.17 12.41
CA ARG A 389 -16.47 -26.33 12.10
C ARG A 389 -17.40 -26.90 11.02
N GLU A 390 -17.14 -28.11 10.52
CA GLU A 390 -17.90 -28.72 9.41
C GLU A 390 -17.91 -27.89 8.11
N LEU A 391 -16.88 -27.06 7.91
CA LEU A 391 -16.72 -26.17 6.75
C LEU A 391 -15.78 -26.73 5.68
N HIS A 392 -15.06 -27.82 5.94
CA HIS A 392 -14.13 -28.43 4.98
C HIS A 392 -14.82 -28.89 3.69
N HIS A 393 -14.19 -28.64 2.53
CA HIS A 393 -14.63 -29.12 1.23
C HIS A 393 -13.55 -29.99 0.57
N PRO A 394 -13.88 -31.16 0.00
CA PRO A 394 -12.88 -32.13 -0.47
C PRO A 394 -12.06 -31.68 -1.69
N TYR A 395 -12.52 -30.70 -2.46
CA TYR A 395 -11.87 -30.21 -3.68
C TYR A 395 -10.44 -29.69 -3.43
N LEU A 396 -9.50 -30.06 -4.30
CA LEU A 396 -8.11 -29.59 -4.30
C LEU A 396 -7.71 -29.09 -5.69
N CYS A 397 -7.00 -27.96 -5.74
CA CYS A 397 -6.36 -27.43 -6.95
C CYS A 397 -4.86 -27.76 -6.92
N SER A 398 -4.52 -29.05 -6.91
CA SER A 398 -3.14 -29.53 -6.80
C SER A 398 -2.86 -30.69 -7.76
N ARG A 399 -1.66 -31.26 -7.70
CA ARG A 399 -1.24 -32.39 -8.54
C ARG A 399 -2.11 -33.66 -8.36
N GLU A 400 -2.81 -33.78 -7.23
CA GLU A 400 -3.69 -34.93 -6.88
C GLU A 400 -5.18 -34.62 -7.10
N ALA A 401 -5.49 -33.54 -7.82
CA ALA A 401 -6.83 -32.96 -7.93
C ALA A 401 -7.91 -33.94 -8.41
N LEU A 402 -7.58 -34.94 -9.23
CA LEU A 402 -8.58 -35.87 -9.78
C LEU A 402 -9.30 -36.70 -8.70
N SER A 403 -8.62 -37.02 -7.61
CA SER A 403 -9.23 -37.71 -6.47
C SER A 403 -10.26 -36.83 -5.75
N SER A 404 -10.07 -35.50 -5.80
CA SER A 404 -10.88 -34.50 -5.10
C SER A 404 -12.20 -34.15 -5.80
N TYR A 405 -12.38 -34.54 -7.06
CA TYR A 405 -13.54 -34.14 -7.89
C TYR A 405 -14.82 -34.94 -7.58
N GLY A 406 -14.71 -35.98 -6.77
CA GLY A 406 -15.78 -36.93 -6.48
C GLY A 406 -15.83 -38.09 -7.48
N ALA A 407 -16.34 -39.24 -7.01
CA ALA A 407 -16.32 -40.49 -7.75
C ALA A 407 -17.06 -40.42 -9.10
N GLU A 408 -18.22 -39.74 -9.14
CA GLU A 408 -19.02 -39.59 -10.35
C GLU A 408 -18.29 -38.77 -11.43
N ASN A 409 -17.72 -37.63 -11.05
CA ASN A 409 -16.96 -36.79 -11.99
C ASN A 409 -15.70 -37.49 -12.47
N LYS A 410 -14.98 -38.20 -11.57
CA LYS A 410 -13.83 -39.00 -11.97
C LYS A 410 -14.24 -40.03 -13.02
N ALA A 411 -15.27 -40.84 -12.76
CA ALA A 411 -15.78 -41.84 -13.70
C ALA A 411 -16.17 -41.24 -15.07
N ARG A 412 -16.86 -40.10 -15.06
CA ARG A 412 -17.22 -39.38 -16.29
C ARG A 412 -15.99 -38.94 -17.09
N LEU A 413 -14.96 -38.42 -16.44
CA LEU A 413 -13.70 -38.03 -17.09
C LEU A 413 -12.99 -39.25 -17.70
N ILE A 414 -13.04 -40.41 -17.04
CA ILE A 414 -12.51 -41.67 -17.61
C ILE A 414 -13.23 -42.02 -18.92
N GLU A 415 -14.55 -41.99 -18.94
CA GLU A 415 -15.35 -42.32 -20.13
C GLU A 415 -15.15 -41.32 -21.28
N VAL A 416 -15.07 -40.02 -20.97
CA VAL A 416 -14.73 -38.98 -21.96
C VAL A 416 -13.35 -39.24 -22.55
N ALA A 417 -12.35 -39.57 -21.72
CA ALA A 417 -11.01 -39.88 -22.20
C ALA A 417 -10.98 -41.13 -23.10
N LYS A 418 -11.73 -42.19 -22.77
CA LYS A 418 -11.86 -43.38 -23.63
C LYS A 418 -12.48 -43.04 -24.99
N LYS A 419 -13.48 -42.16 -25.01
CA LYS A 419 -14.20 -41.77 -26.23
C LYS A 419 -13.35 -40.93 -27.18
N TYR A 420 -12.61 -39.95 -26.65
CA TYR A 420 -11.92 -38.94 -27.47
C TYR A 420 -10.39 -39.12 -27.54
N ASP A 421 -9.79 -39.92 -26.66
CA ASP A 421 -8.37 -40.29 -26.68
C ASP A 421 -8.18 -41.82 -26.51
N PRO A 422 -8.78 -42.65 -27.37
CA PRO A 422 -8.77 -44.12 -27.23
C PRO A 422 -7.36 -44.70 -27.36
N THR A 423 -6.46 -44.02 -28.08
CA THR A 423 -5.05 -44.41 -28.28
C THR A 423 -4.10 -43.71 -27.31
N HIS A 424 -4.61 -42.95 -26.34
CA HIS A 424 -3.84 -42.30 -25.28
C HIS A 424 -2.75 -41.33 -25.81
N VAL A 425 -2.97 -40.71 -26.96
CA VAL A 425 -2.03 -39.80 -27.62
C VAL A 425 -1.81 -38.56 -26.76
N PHE A 426 -2.86 -37.98 -26.19
CA PHE A 426 -2.74 -36.82 -25.31
C PHE A 426 -2.08 -37.17 -23.96
N ARG A 427 -2.12 -38.44 -23.57
CA ARG A 427 -1.41 -38.96 -22.39
C ARG A 427 0.08 -39.24 -22.68
N THR A 428 0.41 -39.65 -23.90
CA THR A 428 1.77 -40.03 -24.28
C THR A 428 2.64 -38.81 -24.60
N LEU A 429 2.07 -37.78 -25.23
CA LEU A 429 2.79 -36.56 -25.63
C LEU A 429 3.16 -35.64 -24.45
N ARG A 430 2.55 -35.80 -23.26
CA ARG A 430 2.72 -34.89 -22.09
C ARG A 430 3.58 -35.43 -20.95
N ARG A 431 4.52 -36.37 -21.20
CA ARG A 431 5.42 -36.88 -20.14
C ARG A 431 6.27 -35.82 -19.43
N ALA A 432 6.45 -34.63 -20.01
CA ALA A 432 7.36 -33.61 -19.47
C ALA A 432 6.74 -32.53 -18.56
N ILE A 433 5.40 -32.35 -18.49
CA ILE A 433 4.82 -31.16 -17.81
C ILE A 433 3.68 -31.44 -16.81
N SER A 434 3.03 -32.61 -16.78
CA SER A 434 2.03 -32.88 -15.72
C SER A 434 1.66 -34.35 -15.60
N THR A 435 1.77 -34.92 -14.39
CA THR A 435 1.30 -36.27 -13.99
C THR A 435 -0.24 -36.42 -13.95
N PHE A 436 -0.98 -35.56 -14.64
CA PHE A 436 -2.46 -35.64 -14.78
C PHE A 436 -2.93 -36.97 -15.40
N ALA A 437 -2.02 -37.71 -16.04
CA ALA A 437 -2.28 -39.02 -16.63
C ALA A 437 -2.08 -40.22 -15.68
N GLU A 438 -1.33 -40.09 -14.57
CA GLU A 438 -1.01 -41.22 -13.69
C GLU A 438 -2.15 -41.57 -12.72
N ASP A 439 -2.87 -40.58 -12.17
CA ASP A 439 -4.01 -40.77 -11.24
C ASP A 439 -5.26 -41.40 -11.89
N LEU A 440 -5.29 -41.45 -13.23
CA LEU A 440 -6.30 -42.13 -14.02
C LEU A 440 -6.04 -43.64 -14.15
N LEU A 441 -4.82 -44.11 -13.86
CA LEU A 441 -4.39 -45.51 -14.01
C LEU A 441 -4.52 -46.32 -12.72
N HIS A 442 -4.40 -45.70 -11.55
CA HIS A 442 -4.48 -46.41 -10.28
C HIS A 442 -5.84 -46.17 -9.62
N GLY A 443 -6.77 -47.07 -9.89
CA GLY A 443 -7.84 -47.34 -8.95
C GLY A 443 -7.20 -47.76 -7.63
N SER A 444 -7.46 -47.01 -6.57
CA SER A 444 -7.16 -47.41 -5.20
C SER A 444 -7.87 -48.74 -4.91
N GLY A 445 -7.10 -49.82 -4.97
CA GLY A 445 -7.30 -50.95 -4.07
C GLY A 445 -6.72 -50.60 -2.69
#